data_AF-A0A6N7Q5K9-F1
#
_entry.id   AF-A0A6N7Q5K9-F1
#
_cell.length_a   1.000
_cell.length_b   1.000
_cell.length_c   1.000
_cell.angle_alpha   90.00
_cell.angle_beta   90.00
_cell.angle_gamma   90.00
#
_symmetry.space_group_name_H-M   'P 1'
#
loop_
_entity.id
_entity.type
_entity.pdbx_description
1 polymer ?
#
loop_
_entity_poly.entity_id
_entity_poly.type
_entity_poly.pdbx_seq_one_letter_code
_entity_poly.pdbx_strand_id
1 'polypeptide(L)'
;MSPAPIALYPDLRDRAVLVIGGGAAAERQLQALLAAGALPRVAAPTLTPGLHALAAQGRLVWLQGTFDSAWLDSIWYLIAASEDTMANRQALQAAAARRVLAQAVPAEPASAANAAAAETAAQQALPLRPGSVTLVGAGPGDPGLLTGHALHALRQADVVLHDRLVSAAILQLVPAGTERIAVGKSADGHSVAQEQIHALLLEHARRGRRVVRLKGGDPFVFGRGGEELEYLRARGVDYAVVPGITAALACAAYAGIPLTHRDHAQSLRLVTAHCKASLDTLDWTALAQERQTLAVYMGVAGLDTVRTRLLAAGRAAGTPFALVENGSRAEQRVVRGTLADLPDTARAHAVRAPALLILGEVAALADTLHWFGAAPLHALPSPSPKQAAPTLAHAA
;
A
#
# COMPACT_ATOMS: atom_id res chain seq x y z
N MET A 1 2.97 33.35 -11.72
CA MET A 1 2.10 32.45 -10.94
C MET A 1 0.76 32.40 -11.66
N SER A 2 0.32 31.23 -12.13
CA SER A 2 -1.03 31.11 -12.69
C SER A 2 -2.06 31.34 -11.58
N PRO A 3 -3.12 32.14 -11.81
CA PRO A 3 -4.15 32.37 -10.81
C PRO A 3 -4.81 31.04 -10.41
N ALA A 4 -5.19 30.92 -9.13
CA ALA A 4 -5.90 29.75 -8.64
C ALA A 4 -7.30 29.66 -9.31
N PRO A 5 -7.72 28.49 -9.81
CA PRO A 5 -9.02 28.35 -10.45
C PRO A 5 -10.15 28.45 -9.42
N ILE A 6 -11.28 29.04 -9.83
CA ILE A 6 -12.54 29.05 -9.06
C ILE A 6 -13.48 28.01 -9.69
N ALA A 7 -14.08 27.16 -8.87
CA ALA A 7 -15.09 26.21 -9.34
C ALA A 7 -16.39 26.93 -9.69
N LEU A 8 -16.90 26.71 -10.91
CA LEU A 8 -18.19 27.21 -11.37
C LEU A 8 -19.14 26.02 -11.58
N TYR A 9 -20.39 26.18 -11.16
CA TYR A 9 -21.45 25.18 -11.35
C TYR A 9 -22.57 25.79 -12.20
N PRO A 10 -22.39 25.88 -13.54
CA PRO A 10 -23.39 26.48 -14.41
C PRO A 10 -24.63 25.59 -14.54
N ASP A 11 -25.81 26.21 -14.58
CA ASP A 11 -27.04 25.53 -14.98
C ASP A 11 -27.08 25.39 -16.50
N LEU A 12 -26.93 24.17 -17.00
CA LEU A 12 -26.87 23.85 -18.42
C LEU A 12 -28.19 23.34 -18.99
N ARG A 13 -29.27 23.30 -18.20
CA ARG A 13 -30.58 22.83 -18.68
C ARG A 13 -31.06 23.66 -19.86
N ASP A 14 -31.42 22.98 -20.95
CA ASP A 14 -31.88 23.56 -22.22
C ASP A 14 -30.85 24.53 -22.87
N ARG A 15 -29.58 24.47 -22.47
CA ARG A 15 -28.50 25.30 -23.02
C ARG A 15 -27.71 24.55 -24.08
N ALA A 16 -27.42 25.22 -25.19
CA ALA A 16 -26.55 24.69 -26.22
C ALA A 16 -25.09 24.65 -25.75
N VAL A 17 -24.47 23.48 -25.81
CA VAL A 17 -23.06 23.26 -25.44
C VAL A 17 -22.32 22.66 -26.62
N LEU A 18 -21.24 23.33 -27.07
CA LEU A 18 -20.43 22.84 -28.17
C LEU A 18 -19.28 21.96 -27.66
N VAL A 19 -19.17 20.75 -28.19
CA VAL A 19 -18.06 19.83 -27.94
C VAL A 19 -17.25 19.71 -29.23
N ILE A 20 -15.98 20.08 -29.19
CA ILE A 20 -15.05 19.89 -30.31
C ILE A 20 -14.41 18.51 -30.17
N GLY A 21 -14.50 17.69 -31.22
CA GLY A 21 -13.99 16.32 -31.24
C GLY A 21 -15.10 15.26 -31.22
N GLY A 22 -14.86 14.16 -31.92
CA GLY A 22 -15.82 13.05 -32.07
C GLY A 22 -15.31 11.72 -31.54
N GLY A 23 -14.26 11.73 -30.72
CA GLY A 23 -13.65 10.54 -30.13
C GLY A 23 -14.16 10.22 -28.72
N ALA A 24 -13.50 9.26 -28.05
CA ALA A 24 -13.90 8.78 -26.72
C ALA A 24 -13.91 9.88 -25.64
N ALA A 25 -13.06 10.90 -25.77
CA ALA A 25 -13.06 12.05 -24.86
C ALA A 25 -14.36 12.86 -24.95
N ALA A 26 -14.85 13.12 -26.17
CA ALA A 26 -16.10 13.82 -26.40
C ALA A 26 -17.31 13.01 -25.91
N GLU A 27 -17.31 11.70 -26.13
CA GLU A 27 -18.39 10.79 -25.69
C GLU A 27 -18.59 10.80 -24.17
N ARG A 28 -17.49 10.82 -23.39
CA ARG A 28 -17.56 10.96 -21.92
C ARG A 28 -18.16 12.29 -21.48
N GLN A 29 -17.77 13.39 -22.11
CA GLN A 29 -18.31 14.72 -21.79
C GLN A 29 -19.81 14.79 -22.11
N LEU A 30 -20.22 14.12 -23.18
CA LEU A 30 -21.61 14.10 -23.62
C LEU A 30 -22.54 13.44 -22.60
N GLN A 31 -22.09 12.36 -21.93
CA GLN A 31 -22.88 11.70 -20.88
C GLN A 31 -23.22 12.67 -19.74
N ALA A 32 -22.25 13.43 -19.26
CA ALA A 32 -22.45 14.42 -18.21
C ALA A 32 -23.37 15.57 -18.67
N LEU A 33 -23.19 16.06 -19.91
CA LEU A 33 -24.02 17.11 -20.48
C LEU A 33 -25.48 16.69 -20.62
N LEU A 34 -25.74 15.48 -21.10
CA LEU A 34 -27.09 14.95 -21.24
C LEU A 34 -27.76 14.74 -19.88
N ALA A 35 -27.02 14.24 -18.88
CA ALA A 35 -27.53 14.12 -17.51
C ALA A 35 -27.87 15.48 -16.88
N ALA A 36 -27.12 16.53 -17.25
CA ALA A 36 -27.38 17.92 -16.84
C ALA A 36 -28.52 18.60 -17.64
N GLY A 37 -29.14 17.91 -18.60
CA GLY A 37 -30.22 18.46 -19.43
C GLY A 37 -29.75 19.46 -20.50
N ALA A 38 -28.46 19.45 -20.86
CA ALA A 38 -27.93 20.31 -21.91
C ALA A 38 -28.36 19.85 -23.32
N LEU A 39 -28.24 20.76 -24.29
CA LEU A 39 -28.45 20.51 -25.71
C LEU A 39 -27.09 20.43 -26.43
N PRO A 40 -26.43 19.26 -26.44
CA PRO A 40 -25.09 19.18 -26.96
C PRO A 40 -25.04 19.26 -28.49
N ARG A 41 -24.02 19.96 -28.97
CA ARG A 41 -23.63 20.05 -30.38
C ARG A 41 -22.21 19.50 -30.49
N VAL A 42 -21.99 18.49 -31.33
CA VAL A 42 -20.68 17.87 -31.49
C VAL A 42 -20.10 18.27 -32.84
N ALA A 43 -18.95 18.92 -32.82
CA ALA A 43 -18.23 19.38 -33.99
C ALA A 43 -17.03 18.47 -34.25
N ALA A 44 -17.13 17.63 -35.30
CA ALA A 44 -16.07 16.70 -35.67
C ALA A 44 -16.24 16.21 -37.12
N PRO A 45 -15.13 15.89 -37.83
CA PRO A 45 -15.20 15.26 -39.15
C PRO A 45 -15.85 13.87 -39.12
N THR A 46 -15.60 13.12 -38.04
CA THR A 46 -16.09 11.76 -37.80
C THR A 46 -16.55 11.62 -36.34
N LEU A 47 -17.48 10.70 -36.10
CA LEU A 47 -17.99 10.37 -34.77
C LEU A 47 -17.73 8.90 -34.42
N THR A 48 -17.58 8.59 -33.13
CA THR A 48 -17.66 7.21 -32.64
C THR A 48 -19.04 6.61 -32.91
N PRO A 49 -19.17 5.26 -32.96
CA PRO A 49 -20.47 4.61 -33.10
C PRO A 49 -21.50 5.04 -32.04
N GLY A 50 -21.08 5.28 -30.80
CA GLY A 50 -21.96 5.73 -29.72
C GLY A 50 -22.49 7.14 -29.94
N LEU A 51 -21.64 8.07 -30.40
CA LEU A 51 -22.05 9.42 -30.78
C LEU A 51 -22.99 9.42 -32.01
N HIS A 52 -22.73 8.55 -32.99
CA HIS A 52 -23.63 8.38 -34.13
C HIS A 52 -25.04 7.92 -33.71
N ALA A 53 -25.13 6.96 -32.79
CA ALA A 53 -26.42 6.50 -32.27
C ALA A 53 -27.19 7.62 -31.56
N LEU A 54 -26.51 8.46 -30.78
CA LEU A 54 -27.12 9.60 -30.10
C LEU A 54 -27.60 10.68 -31.08
N ALA A 55 -26.85 10.93 -32.16
CA ALA A 55 -27.26 11.83 -33.23
C ALA A 55 -28.52 11.31 -33.94
N ALA A 56 -28.56 10.02 -34.27
CA ALA A 56 -29.71 9.38 -34.91
C ALA A 56 -30.99 9.43 -34.04
N GLN A 57 -30.83 9.42 -32.72
CA GLN A 57 -31.93 9.58 -31.75
C GLN A 57 -32.34 11.05 -31.53
N GLY A 58 -31.71 12.02 -32.20
CA GLY A 58 -31.98 13.45 -31.99
C GLY A 58 -31.50 13.99 -30.65
N ARG A 59 -30.62 13.26 -29.94
CA ARG A 59 -30.11 13.66 -28.61
C ARG A 59 -28.91 14.60 -28.67
N LEU A 60 -28.31 14.77 -29.85
CA LEU A 60 -27.25 15.74 -30.12
C LEU A 60 -27.38 16.26 -31.55
N VAL A 61 -26.79 17.42 -31.81
CA VAL A 61 -26.62 17.95 -33.17
C VAL A 61 -25.18 17.71 -33.64
N TRP A 62 -25.02 17.01 -34.77
CA TRP A 62 -23.70 16.80 -35.37
C TRP A 62 -23.38 17.91 -36.35
N LEU A 63 -22.30 18.65 -36.08
CA LEU A 63 -21.71 19.65 -36.96
C LEU A 63 -20.51 18.99 -37.67
N GLN A 64 -20.75 18.42 -38.84
CA GLN A 64 -19.74 17.67 -39.56
C GLN A 64 -18.73 18.62 -40.21
N GLY A 65 -17.46 18.52 -39.80
CA GLY A 65 -16.37 19.30 -40.38
C GLY A 65 -15.26 19.66 -39.40
N THR A 66 -14.33 20.48 -39.86
CA THR A 66 -13.31 21.16 -39.04
C THR A 66 -13.90 22.40 -38.37
N PHE A 67 -13.35 22.80 -37.22
CA PHE A 67 -13.85 23.93 -36.42
C PHE A 67 -14.15 25.18 -37.26
N ASP A 68 -15.39 25.67 -37.15
CA ASP A 68 -15.84 26.96 -37.66
C ASP A 68 -16.24 27.87 -36.49
N SER A 69 -15.74 29.12 -36.52
CA SER A 69 -16.05 30.12 -35.49
C SER A 69 -17.53 30.52 -35.45
N ALA A 70 -18.28 30.34 -36.54
CA ALA A 70 -19.72 30.58 -36.59
C ALA A 70 -20.52 29.63 -35.68
N TRP A 71 -19.97 28.46 -35.34
CA TRP A 71 -20.60 27.51 -34.42
C TRP A 71 -20.69 28.02 -32.98
N LEU A 72 -20.00 29.13 -32.67
CA LEU A 72 -20.01 29.78 -31.36
C LEU A 72 -21.19 30.75 -31.17
N ASP A 73 -21.89 31.14 -32.23
CA ASP A 73 -22.83 32.27 -32.20
C ASP A 73 -24.12 31.98 -31.41
N SER A 74 -24.31 30.76 -30.92
CA SER A 74 -25.50 30.35 -30.15
C SER A 74 -25.22 29.25 -29.13
N ILE A 75 -24.06 29.30 -28.47
CA ILE A 75 -23.69 28.34 -27.41
C ILE A 75 -23.39 29.07 -26.10
N TRP A 76 -23.58 28.36 -25.00
CA TRP A 76 -23.30 28.86 -23.65
C TRP A 76 -21.94 28.40 -23.14
N TYR A 77 -21.49 27.25 -23.62
CA TYR A 77 -20.30 26.59 -23.14
C TYR A 77 -19.60 25.81 -24.24
N LEU A 78 -18.27 25.86 -24.24
CA LEU A 78 -17.42 25.10 -25.16
C LEU A 78 -16.54 24.11 -24.41
N ILE A 79 -16.49 22.87 -24.92
CA ILE A 79 -15.59 21.82 -24.44
C ILE A 79 -14.69 21.41 -25.60
N ALA A 80 -13.39 21.70 -25.51
CA ALA A 80 -12.40 21.27 -26.48
C ALA A 80 -11.87 19.88 -26.10
N ALA A 81 -12.31 18.84 -26.81
CA ALA A 81 -12.02 17.43 -26.52
C ALA A 81 -11.53 16.66 -27.77
N SER A 82 -10.99 17.35 -28.77
CA SER A 82 -10.43 16.73 -29.98
C SER A 82 -8.99 16.26 -29.74
N GLU A 83 -8.56 15.25 -30.49
CA GLU A 83 -7.15 14.86 -30.58
C GLU A 83 -6.32 15.89 -31.35
N ASP A 84 -6.99 16.69 -32.21
CA ASP A 84 -6.36 17.82 -32.89
C ASP A 84 -6.17 19.01 -31.93
N THR A 85 -4.94 19.13 -31.42
CA THR A 85 -4.52 20.23 -30.53
C THR A 85 -4.58 21.61 -31.19
N MET A 86 -4.51 21.70 -32.52
CA MET A 86 -4.65 22.97 -33.24
C MET A 86 -6.11 23.41 -33.27
N ALA A 87 -7.03 22.49 -33.59
CA ALA A 87 -8.47 22.75 -33.54
C ALA A 87 -8.92 23.15 -32.12
N ASN A 88 -8.45 22.46 -31.08
CA ASN A 88 -8.75 22.82 -29.70
C ASN A 88 -8.27 24.24 -29.36
N ARG A 89 -7.04 24.60 -29.73
CA ARG A 89 -6.50 25.96 -29.47
C ARG A 89 -7.29 27.04 -30.21
N GLN A 90 -7.63 26.81 -31.47
CA GLN A 90 -8.44 27.74 -32.27
C GLN A 90 -9.83 27.94 -31.65
N ALA A 91 -10.48 26.85 -31.24
CA ALA A 91 -11.79 26.90 -30.61
C ALA A 91 -11.79 27.66 -29.27
N LEU A 92 -10.79 27.41 -28.42
CA LEU A 92 -10.65 28.11 -27.14
C LEU A 92 -10.37 29.60 -27.32
N GLN A 93 -9.51 29.97 -28.27
CA GLN A 93 -9.22 31.38 -28.59
C GLN A 93 -10.46 32.09 -29.15
N ALA A 94 -11.19 31.45 -30.07
CA ALA A 94 -12.41 32.01 -30.64
C ALA A 94 -13.54 32.14 -29.62
N ALA A 95 -13.66 31.21 -28.67
CA ALA A 95 -14.61 31.28 -27.56
C ALA A 95 -14.27 32.44 -26.61
N ALA A 96 -12.99 32.61 -26.26
CA ALA A 96 -12.53 33.72 -25.43
C ALA A 96 -12.84 35.08 -26.07
N ALA A 97 -12.60 35.23 -27.38
CA ALA A 97 -12.91 36.46 -28.12
C ALA A 97 -14.42 36.81 -28.09
N ARG A 98 -15.29 35.80 -28.00
CA ARG A 98 -16.75 35.94 -27.92
C ARG A 98 -17.31 35.94 -26.49
N ARG A 99 -16.45 35.90 -25.46
CA ARG A 99 -16.84 35.78 -24.04
C ARG A 99 -17.67 34.53 -23.75
N VAL A 100 -17.45 33.45 -24.48
CA VAL A 100 -18.04 32.13 -24.22
C VAL A 100 -17.15 31.40 -23.22
N LEU A 101 -17.76 30.85 -22.16
CA LEU A 101 -17.04 30.01 -21.21
C LEU A 101 -16.56 28.74 -21.94
N ALA A 102 -15.28 28.43 -21.79
CA ALA A 102 -14.67 27.31 -22.48
C ALA A 102 -13.71 26.55 -21.56
N GLN A 103 -13.68 25.24 -21.72
CA GLN A 103 -12.68 24.39 -21.08
C GLN A 103 -11.98 23.51 -22.12
N ALA A 104 -10.68 23.32 -21.93
CA ALA A 104 -9.96 22.23 -22.58
C ALA A 104 -10.14 20.98 -21.73
N VAL A 105 -10.51 19.87 -22.35
CA VAL A 105 -10.30 18.56 -21.73
C VAL A 105 -8.81 18.30 -21.86
N PRO A 106 -8.06 18.18 -20.76
CA PRO A 106 -6.66 17.76 -20.84
C PRO A 106 -6.59 16.46 -21.65
N ALA A 107 -5.53 16.27 -22.44
CA ALA A 107 -5.20 14.93 -22.92
C ALA A 107 -4.92 14.08 -21.66
N GLU A 108 -5.95 13.39 -21.17
CA GLU A 108 -5.91 12.75 -19.86
C GLU A 108 -5.00 11.53 -19.89
N PRO A 109 -4.02 11.43 -18.98
CA PRO A 109 -3.66 10.16 -18.40
C PRO A 109 -4.77 9.72 -17.42
N ALA A 110 -5.53 8.69 -17.80
CA ALA A 110 -6.23 7.73 -16.93
C ALA A 110 -7.15 8.17 -15.75
N SER A 111 -7.46 9.44 -15.46
CA SER A 111 -8.06 9.79 -14.14
C SER A 111 -9.59 9.70 -14.04
N ALA A 112 -10.36 9.92 -15.12
CA ALA A 112 -11.82 9.79 -15.06
C ALA A 112 -12.31 8.34 -14.89
N ALA A 113 -11.56 7.36 -15.42
CA ALA A 113 -11.79 5.94 -15.16
C ALA A 113 -11.51 5.60 -13.69
N ASN A 114 -10.56 6.30 -13.05
CA ASN A 114 -10.21 6.10 -11.65
C ASN A 114 -11.27 6.64 -10.69
N ALA A 115 -12.02 7.70 -11.04
CA ALA A 115 -13.09 8.22 -10.19
C ALA A 115 -14.29 7.25 -10.10
N ALA A 116 -14.77 6.75 -11.24
CA ALA A 116 -15.82 5.73 -11.28
C ALA A 116 -15.36 4.39 -10.66
N ALA A 117 -14.08 4.01 -10.87
CA ALA A 117 -13.50 2.83 -10.22
C ALA A 117 -13.34 3.02 -8.71
N ALA A 118 -13.00 4.22 -8.24
CA ALA A 118 -12.91 4.53 -6.80
C ALA A 118 -14.28 4.53 -6.12
N GLU A 119 -15.32 5.04 -6.79
CA GLU A 119 -16.71 4.94 -6.30
C GLU A 119 -17.20 3.49 -6.28
N THR A 120 -16.89 2.70 -7.32
CA THR A 120 -17.23 1.27 -7.37
C THR A 120 -16.50 0.49 -6.26
N ALA A 121 -15.21 0.76 -6.04
CA ALA A 121 -14.42 0.15 -4.97
C ALA A 121 -14.91 0.57 -3.58
N ALA A 122 -15.39 1.81 -3.42
CA ALA A 122 -16.00 2.28 -2.18
C ALA A 122 -17.35 1.60 -1.90
N GLN A 123 -18.14 1.29 -2.94
CA GLN A 123 -19.40 0.56 -2.81
C GLN A 123 -19.20 -0.94 -2.49
N GLN A 124 -18.04 -1.50 -2.85
CA GLN A 124 -17.66 -2.88 -2.53
C GLN A 124 -16.95 -3.02 -1.18
N ALA A 125 -16.64 -1.91 -0.51
CA ALA A 125 -15.90 -1.93 0.75
C ALA A 125 -16.74 -2.51 1.91
N LEU A 126 -16.07 -3.20 2.83
CA LEU A 126 -16.69 -3.73 4.05
C LEU A 126 -17.32 -2.58 4.87
N PRO A 127 -18.65 -2.58 5.10
CA PRO A 127 -19.31 -1.50 5.82
C PRO A 127 -18.94 -1.51 7.31
N LEU A 128 -18.59 -0.34 7.86
CA LEU A 128 -18.37 -0.18 9.31
C LEU A 128 -19.69 0.17 9.98
N ARG A 129 -20.20 -0.76 10.80
CA ARG A 129 -21.46 -0.57 11.52
C ARG A 129 -21.22 0.17 12.84
N PRO A 130 -22.09 1.11 13.23
CA PRO A 130 -22.09 1.65 14.59
C PRO A 130 -22.13 0.51 15.62
N GLY A 131 -21.30 0.60 16.65
CA GLY A 131 -21.19 -0.38 17.72
C GLY A 131 -20.44 -1.66 17.36
N SER A 132 -19.65 -1.63 16.29
CA SER A 132 -18.82 -2.77 15.85
C SER A 132 -17.32 -2.44 15.86
N VAL A 133 -16.51 -3.50 15.81
CA VAL A 133 -15.04 -3.40 15.75
C VAL A 133 -14.51 -3.98 14.44
N THR A 134 -13.75 -3.20 13.69
CA THR A 134 -13.01 -3.68 12.51
C THR A 134 -11.52 -3.80 12.85
N LEU A 135 -10.98 -5.02 12.84
CA LEU A 135 -9.53 -5.24 12.88
C LEU A 135 -8.95 -4.96 11.50
N VAL A 136 -7.98 -4.06 11.41
CA VAL A 136 -7.40 -3.62 10.13
C VAL A 136 -5.90 -3.82 10.15
N GLY A 137 -5.39 -4.54 9.14
CA GLY A 137 -3.97 -4.63 8.87
C GLY A 137 -3.44 -3.36 8.22
N ALA A 138 -2.52 -2.69 8.90
CA ALA A 138 -1.88 -1.46 8.42
C ALA A 138 -0.78 -1.73 7.38
N GLY A 139 -0.33 -2.97 7.24
CA GLY A 139 0.88 -3.27 6.49
C GLY A 139 2.17 -2.97 7.26
N PRO A 140 3.34 -3.17 6.65
CA PRO A 140 4.66 -3.05 7.29
C PRO A 140 5.07 -1.60 7.62
N GLY A 141 4.51 -0.60 6.93
CA GLY A 141 4.79 0.81 7.18
C GLY A 141 4.53 1.75 6.01
N ASP A 142 4.72 1.30 4.78
CA ASP A 142 4.43 2.10 3.57
C ASP A 142 2.91 2.32 3.44
N PRO A 143 2.41 3.57 3.42
CA PRO A 143 1.00 3.85 3.20
C PRO A 143 0.46 3.31 1.88
N GLY A 144 1.31 3.16 0.85
CA GLY A 144 0.94 2.58 -0.44
C GLY A 144 0.60 1.09 -0.37
N LEU A 145 0.95 0.41 0.73
CA LEU A 145 0.62 -0.99 0.98
C LEU A 145 -0.68 -1.17 1.77
N LEU A 146 -1.38 -0.09 2.14
CA LEU A 146 -2.73 -0.20 2.69
C LEU A 146 -3.68 -0.73 1.61
N THR A 147 -4.53 -1.66 2.02
CA THR A 147 -5.61 -2.13 1.14
C THR A 147 -6.68 -1.05 0.98
N GLY A 148 -7.44 -1.08 -0.11
CA GLY A 148 -8.58 -0.18 -0.31
C GLY A 148 -9.60 -0.26 0.84
N HIS A 149 -9.83 -1.48 1.36
CA HIS A 149 -10.67 -1.70 2.55
C HIS A 149 -10.08 -1.06 3.81
N ALA A 150 -8.77 -1.11 4.01
CA ALA A 150 -8.13 -0.50 5.17
C ALA A 150 -8.28 1.03 5.13
N LEU A 151 -8.02 1.64 3.96
CA LEU A 151 -8.19 3.08 3.78
C LEU A 151 -9.66 3.50 3.95
N HIS A 152 -10.61 2.73 3.41
CA HIS A 152 -12.04 2.96 3.61
C HIS A 152 -12.40 2.91 5.10
N ALA A 153 -11.94 1.88 5.82
CA ALA A 153 -12.21 1.72 7.23
C ALA A 153 -11.67 2.88 8.07
N LEU A 154 -10.44 3.33 7.81
CA LEU A 154 -9.83 4.47 8.52
C LEU A 154 -10.59 5.78 8.29
N ARG A 155 -11.15 5.99 7.10
CA ARG A 155 -11.94 7.19 6.78
C ARG A 155 -13.31 7.22 7.44
N GLN A 156 -13.86 6.05 7.78
CA GLN A 156 -15.19 5.90 8.38
C GLN A 156 -15.15 5.66 9.88
N ALA A 157 -13.97 5.52 10.49
CA ALA A 157 -13.84 5.24 11.90
C ALA A 157 -14.28 6.46 12.74
N ASP A 158 -14.94 6.20 13.87
CA ASP A 158 -15.15 7.22 14.90
C ASP A 158 -13.98 7.22 15.90
N VAL A 159 -13.32 6.07 16.05
CA VAL A 159 -12.12 5.88 16.90
C VAL A 159 -11.18 4.87 16.26
N VAL A 160 -9.88 5.15 16.31
CA VAL A 160 -8.81 4.27 15.85
C VAL A 160 -7.89 3.92 17.02
N LEU A 161 -7.91 2.66 17.46
CA LEU A 161 -6.95 2.10 18.41
C LEU A 161 -5.79 1.50 17.62
N HIS A 162 -4.58 2.03 17.78
CA HIS A 162 -3.44 1.63 16.96
C HIS A 162 -2.21 1.19 17.77
N ASP A 163 -1.48 0.21 17.26
CA ASP A 163 -0.20 -0.21 17.84
C ASP A 163 0.93 0.78 17.54
N ARG A 164 2.02 0.70 18.32
CA ARG A 164 3.26 1.44 18.08
C ARG A 164 3.91 1.14 16.71
N LEU A 165 3.71 -0.06 16.17
CA LEU A 165 4.32 -0.47 14.90
C LEU A 165 3.68 0.19 13.68
N VAL A 166 2.49 0.78 13.83
CA VAL A 166 1.84 1.53 12.75
C VAL A 166 2.65 2.79 12.46
N SER A 167 2.99 3.04 11.19
CA SER A 167 3.80 4.19 10.80
C SER A 167 3.06 5.52 10.99
N ALA A 168 3.82 6.58 11.27
CA ALA A 168 3.26 7.93 11.35
C ALA A 168 2.56 8.34 10.03
N ALA A 169 3.11 7.93 8.89
CA ALA A 169 2.55 8.21 7.57
C ALA A 169 1.15 7.56 7.38
N ILE A 170 0.93 6.35 7.91
CA ILE A 170 -0.40 5.74 7.92
C ILE A 170 -1.35 6.49 8.87
N LEU A 171 -0.88 6.88 10.05
CA LEU A 171 -1.70 7.63 11.02
C LEU A 171 -2.10 9.03 10.53
N GLN A 172 -1.38 9.60 9.55
CA GLN A 172 -1.73 10.85 8.88
C GLN A 172 -2.89 10.69 7.89
N LEU A 173 -3.21 9.48 7.45
CA LEU A 173 -4.37 9.20 6.60
C LEU A 173 -5.69 9.14 7.39
N VAL A 174 -5.61 9.05 8.71
CA VAL A 174 -6.78 9.09 9.59
C VAL A 174 -7.34 10.52 9.63
N PRO A 175 -8.64 10.74 9.38
CA PRO A 175 -9.24 12.08 9.39
C PRO A 175 -9.02 12.81 10.72
N ALA A 176 -8.75 14.12 10.67
CA ALA A 176 -8.39 14.92 11.84
C ALA A 176 -9.44 14.92 12.99
N GLY A 177 -10.72 14.70 12.67
CA GLY A 177 -11.80 14.59 13.67
C GLY A 177 -11.94 13.21 14.31
N THR A 178 -11.14 12.23 13.90
CA THR A 178 -11.20 10.86 14.43
C THR A 178 -10.37 10.76 15.71
N GLU A 179 -10.96 10.21 16.77
CA GLU A 179 -10.21 9.95 18.00
C GLU A 179 -9.16 8.86 17.76
N ARG A 180 -7.90 9.12 18.14
CA ARG A 180 -6.79 8.17 17.99
C ARG A 180 -6.27 7.79 19.35
N ILE A 181 -6.23 6.49 19.63
CA ILE A 181 -5.78 5.93 20.90
C ILE A 181 -4.58 5.03 20.61
N ALA A 182 -3.41 5.44 21.07
CA ALA A 182 -2.21 4.62 20.99
C ALA A 182 -2.29 3.50 22.04
N VAL A 183 -2.15 2.25 21.62
CA VAL A 183 -2.10 1.08 22.48
C VAL A 183 -0.79 0.31 22.27
N GLY A 184 -0.29 -0.37 23.31
CA GLY A 184 0.95 -1.14 23.26
C GLY A 184 1.98 -0.75 24.33
N LYS A 185 3.21 -1.28 24.21
CA LYS A 185 4.30 -1.04 25.17
C LYS A 185 5.01 0.29 24.89
N SER A 186 4.93 1.24 25.82
CA SER A 186 5.77 2.44 25.87
C SER A 186 7.20 2.08 26.28
N ALA A 187 8.17 2.93 25.91
CA ALA A 187 9.58 2.78 26.33
C ALA A 187 9.76 2.91 27.86
N ASP A 188 8.80 3.53 28.55
CA ASP A 188 8.81 3.80 30.00
C ASP A 188 8.13 2.71 30.85
N GLY A 189 8.05 1.47 30.36
CA GLY A 189 7.73 0.30 31.19
C GLY A 189 6.25 0.09 31.58
N HIS A 190 5.37 1.08 31.43
CA HIS A 190 3.93 0.89 31.61
C HIS A 190 3.30 0.34 30.33
N SER A 191 3.23 -0.99 30.22
CA SER A 191 2.53 -1.68 29.15
C SER A 191 1.02 -1.59 29.34
N VAL A 192 0.28 -1.21 28.30
CA VAL A 192 -1.15 -1.51 28.26
C VAL A 192 -1.28 -3.04 28.15
N ALA A 193 -1.79 -3.68 29.21
CA ALA A 193 -1.99 -5.12 29.21
C ALA A 193 -3.01 -5.50 28.12
N GLN A 194 -2.95 -6.72 27.58
CA GLN A 194 -3.86 -7.12 26.51
C GLN A 194 -5.33 -6.96 26.95
N GLU A 195 -5.60 -7.20 28.23
CA GLU A 195 -6.90 -7.03 28.87
C GLU A 195 -7.41 -5.58 28.81
N GLN A 196 -6.51 -4.59 28.88
CA GLN A 196 -6.87 -3.19 28.76
C GLN A 196 -7.21 -2.80 27.32
N ILE A 197 -6.50 -3.35 26.33
CA ILE A 197 -6.86 -3.18 24.91
C ILE A 197 -8.26 -3.76 24.66
N HIS A 198 -8.51 -4.96 25.18
CA HIS A 198 -9.81 -5.62 25.11
C HIS A 198 -10.93 -4.78 25.75
N ALA A 199 -10.67 -4.19 26.93
CA ALA A 199 -11.61 -3.33 27.61
C ALA A 199 -11.95 -2.07 26.80
N LEU A 200 -10.93 -1.40 26.23
CA LEU A 200 -11.13 -0.22 25.38
C LEU A 200 -11.94 -0.54 24.12
N LEU A 201 -11.62 -1.62 23.41
CA LEU A 201 -12.39 -2.04 22.23
C LEU A 201 -13.87 -2.24 22.56
N LEU A 202 -14.15 -2.96 23.65
CA LEU A 202 -15.51 -3.21 24.12
C LEU A 202 -16.23 -1.92 24.53
N GLU A 203 -15.55 -1.04 25.26
CA GLU A 203 -16.10 0.22 25.73
C GLU A 203 -16.55 1.11 24.58
N HIS A 204 -15.68 1.33 23.59
CA HIS A 204 -16.02 2.17 22.44
C HIS A 204 -17.12 1.53 21.58
N ALA A 205 -17.10 0.21 21.38
CA ALA A 205 -18.16 -0.49 20.67
C ALA A 205 -19.51 -0.37 21.39
N ARG A 206 -19.56 -0.52 22.72
CA ARG A 206 -20.79 -0.36 23.51
C ARG A 206 -21.35 1.06 23.50
N ARG A 207 -20.51 2.06 23.25
CA ARG A 207 -20.94 3.45 23.01
C ARG A 207 -21.52 3.66 21.59
N GLY A 208 -21.69 2.61 20.80
CA GLY A 208 -22.24 2.68 19.45
C GLY A 208 -21.26 3.21 18.41
N ARG A 209 -19.96 3.29 18.71
CA ARG A 209 -18.95 3.85 17.79
C ARG A 209 -18.49 2.83 16.76
N ARG A 210 -18.07 3.31 15.58
CA ARG A 210 -17.35 2.54 14.57
C ARG A 210 -15.88 2.47 14.98
N VAL A 211 -15.49 1.35 15.57
CA VAL A 211 -14.15 1.17 16.14
C VAL A 211 -13.24 0.52 15.12
N VAL A 212 -12.09 1.14 14.83
CA VAL A 212 -11.00 0.50 14.08
C VAL A 212 -9.88 0.12 15.01
N ARG A 213 -9.51 -1.16 15.01
CA ARG A 213 -8.30 -1.69 15.65
C ARG A 213 -7.22 -1.85 14.59
N LEU A 214 -6.36 -0.84 14.48
CA LEU A 214 -5.31 -0.78 13.46
C LEU A 214 -4.02 -1.46 13.95
N LYS A 215 -3.60 -2.52 13.27
CA LYS A 215 -2.49 -3.39 13.69
C LYS A 215 -1.39 -3.36 12.63
N GLY A 216 -0.13 -3.32 13.06
CA GLY A 216 1.01 -3.39 12.13
C GLY A 216 1.04 -4.73 11.39
N GLY A 217 1.36 -4.71 10.09
CA GLY A 217 1.35 -5.89 9.24
C GLY A 217 -0.07 -6.41 9.00
N ASP A 218 -0.28 -7.69 9.30
CA ASP A 218 -1.57 -8.38 9.20
C ASP A 218 -2.12 -8.72 10.60
N PRO A 219 -3.45 -8.59 10.85
CA PRO A 219 -4.03 -8.87 12.16
C PRO A 219 -3.82 -10.31 12.67
N PHE A 220 -3.71 -11.28 11.77
CA PHE A 220 -3.66 -12.71 12.08
C PHE A 220 -2.27 -13.34 11.93
N VAL A 221 -1.30 -12.62 11.37
CA VAL A 221 0.11 -13.07 11.35
C VAL A 221 0.85 -12.48 12.55
N PHE A 222 0.96 -13.25 13.64
CA PHE A 222 1.61 -12.87 14.90
C PHE A 222 1.10 -11.56 15.54
N GLY A 223 -0.08 -11.08 15.13
CA GLY A 223 -0.68 -9.84 15.61
C GLY A 223 -1.62 -10.01 16.82
N ARG A 224 -1.90 -11.25 17.26
CA ARG A 224 -2.88 -11.55 18.32
C ARG A 224 -4.32 -11.13 18.01
N GLY A 225 -4.67 -10.95 16.73
CA GLY A 225 -6.02 -10.57 16.33
C GLY A 225 -7.08 -11.60 16.74
N GLY A 226 -6.74 -12.90 16.74
CA GLY A 226 -7.65 -13.95 17.20
C GLY A 226 -8.12 -13.77 18.64
N GLU A 227 -7.19 -13.50 19.56
CA GLU A 227 -7.48 -13.26 20.98
C GLU A 227 -8.43 -12.05 21.18
N GLU A 228 -8.20 -10.96 20.42
CA GLU A 228 -9.03 -9.75 20.46
C GLU A 228 -10.46 -10.07 19.98
N LEU A 229 -10.62 -10.88 18.93
CA LEU A 229 -11.93 -11.24 18.38
C LEU A 229 -12.70 -12.24 19.25
N GLU A 230 -12.02 -13.24 19.82
CA GLU A 230 -12.64 -14.18 20.77
C GLU A 230 -13.24 -13.44 21.97
N TYR A 231 -12.49 -12.46 22.50
CA TYR A 231 -12.94 -11.61 23.59
C TYR A 231 -14.21 -10.81 23.25
N LEU A 232 -14.25 -10.22 22.04
CA LEU A 232 -15.38 -9.44 21.53
C LEU A 232 -16.60 -10.32 21.25
N ARG A 233 -16.40 -11.47 20.60
CA ARG A 233 -17.44 -12.45 20.29
C ARG A 233 -18.14 -12.93 21.55
N ALA A 234 -17.38 -13.25 22.61
CA ALA A 234 -17.91 -13.68 23.90
C ALA A 234 -18.81 -12.63 24.58
N ARG A 235 -18.81 -11.38 24.09
CA ARG A 235 -19.58 -10.25 24.64
C ARG A 235 -20.60 -9.69 23.66
N GLY A 236 -20.85 -10.39 22.55
CA GLY A 236 -21.86 -10.00 21.57
C GLY A 236 -21.52 -8.73 20.79
N VAL A 237 -20.24 -8.40 20.64
CA VAL A 237 -19.81 -7.27 19.78
C VAL A 237 -19.55 -7.80 18.37
N ASP A 238 -20.22 -7.20 17.39
CA ASP A 238 -19.98 -7.49 15.97
C ASP A 238 -18.59 -7.04 15.55
N TYR A 239 -17.96 -7.82 14.68
CA TYR A 239 -16.64 -7.49 14.17
C TYR A 239 -16.42 -7.91 12.71
N ALA A 240 -15.45 -7.23 12.08
CA ALA A 240 -14.93 -7.56 10.77
C ALA A 240 -13.40 -7.57 10.79
N VAL A 241 -12.80 -8.21 9.80
CA VAL A 241 -11.33 -8.25 9.63
C VAL A 241 -10.99 -7.80 8.22
N VAL A 242 -10.13 -6.79 8.13
CA VAL A 242 -9.49 -6.35 6.91
C VAL A 242 -8.04 -6.82 6.95
N PRO A 243 -7.63 -7.77 6.09
CA PRO A 243 -6.26 -8.26 6.07
C PRO A 243 -5.28 -7.17 5.63
N GLY A 244 -4.03 -7.33 6.04
CA GLY A 244 -2.94 -6.43 5.66
C GLY A 244 -1.79 -7.18 4.99
N ILE A 245 -0.90 -6.42 4.35
CA ILE A 245 0.34 -7.00 3.84
C ILE A 245 1.25 -7.32 5.02
N THR A 246 1.53 -8.61 5.24
CA THR A 246 2.40 -9.02 6.34
C THR A 246 3.87 -8.65 6.10
N ALA A 247 4.64 -8.46 7.17
CA ALA A 247 6.02 -7.98 7.09
C ALA A 247 6.91 -8.94 6.28
N ALA A 248 6.71 -10.26 6.35
CA ALA A 248 7.47 -11.22 5.55
C ALA A 248 7.38 -10.92 4.06
N LEU A 249 6.16 -10.76 3.54
CA LEU A 249 5.94 -10.53 2.12
C LEU A 249 6.53 -9.19 1.69
N ALA A 250 6.26 -8.13 2.45
CA ALA A 250 6.73 -6.80 2.07
C ALA A 250 8.25 -6.63 2.21
N CYS A 251 8.85 -7.06 3.32
CA CYS A 251 10.30 -7.02 3.50
C CYS A 251 11.01 -7.77 2.36
N ALA A 252 10.51 -8.94 2.00
CA ALA A 252 11.11 -9.74 0.95
C ALA A 252 10.98 -9.05 -0.42
N ALA A 253 9.77 -8.58 -0.77
CA ALA A 253 9.54 -7.87 -2.04
C ALA A 253 10.39 -6.59 -2.16
N TYR A 254 10.47 -5.77 -1.12
CA TYR A 254 11.24 -4.52 -1.11
C TYR A 254 12.75 -4.73 -0.93
N ALA A 255 13.19 -5.93 -0.54
CA ALA A 255 14.62 -6.29 -0.48
C ALA A 255 15.09 -7.08 -1.71
N GLY A 256 14.22 -7.31 -2.71
CA GLY A 256 14.56 -8.13 -3.87
C GLY A 256 14.68 -9.63 -3.55
N ILE A 257 13.96 -10.13 -2.56
CA ILE A 257 14.01 -11.53 -2.12
C ILE A 257 12.65 -12.18 -2.41
N PRO A 258 12.52 -13.01 -3.45
CA PRO A 258 11.30 -13.80 -3.62
C PRO A 258 11.23 -14.87 -2.52
N LEU A 259 10.14 -14.92 -1.77
CA LEU A 259 9.99 -15.89 -0.66
C LEU A 259 9.94 -17.35 -1.12
N THR A 260 9.62 -17.57 -2.40
CA THR A 260 9.64 -18.88 -3.06
C THR A 260 10.32 -18.73 -4.41
N HIS A 261 11.10 -19.73 -4.81
CA HIS A 261 11.75 -19.76 -6.11
C HIS A 261 11.95 -21.22 -6.52
N ARG A 262 11.67 -21.57 -7.78
CA ARG A 262 11.57 -22.98 -8.23
C ARG A 262 12.80 -23.80 -7.86
N ASP A 263 13.97 -23.21 -8.02
CA ASP A 263 15.27 -23.87 -7.78
C ASP A 263 15.74 -23.77 -6.32
N HIS A 264 15.16 -22.88 -5.51
CA HIS A 264 15.69 -22.55 -4.18
C HIS A 264 14.74 -22.91 -3.04
N ALA A 265 13.45 -22.60 -3.14
CA ALA A 265 12.51 -22.80 -2.05
C ALA A 265 11.10 -23.12 -2.57
N GLN A 266 10.60 -24.31 -2.17
CA GLN A 266 9.25 -24.79 -2.50
C GLN A 266 8.27 -24.61 -1.33
N SER A 267 8.77 -24.19 -0.17
CA SER A 267 7.96 -23.88 1.00
C SER A 267 8.46 -22.64 1.72
N LEU A 268 7.54 -21.98 2.44
CA LEU A 268 7.77 -20.81 3.26
C LEU A 268 7.26 -21.11 4.67
N ARG A 269 8.10 -20.84 5.67
CA ARG A 269 7.71 -20.92 7.09
C ARG A 269 7.79 -19.55 7.74
N LEU A 270 6.67 -19.08 8.27
CA LEU A 270 6.62 -17.90 9.12
C LEU A 270 6.76 -18.34 10.57
N VAL A 271 7.75 -17.82 11.27
CA VAL A 271 8.07 -18.21 12.66
C VAL A 271 8.21 -16.97 13.52
N THR A 272 7.81 -17.05 14.78
CA THR A 272 8.08 -15.99 15.77
C THR A 272 9.18 -16.45 16.72
N ALA A 273 10.16 -15.58 16.97
CA ALA A 273 11.17 -15.82 18.00
C ALA A 273 10.72 -15.35 19.41
N HIS A 274 9.52 -14.79 19.51
CA HIS A 274 8.91 -14.35 20.77
C HIS A 274 7.64 -15.16 21.01
N CYS A 275 7.79 -16.34 21.60
CA CYS A 275 6.68 -17.18 22.04
C CYS A 275 6.40 -16.96 23.53
N LYS A 276 5.12 -16.95 23.91
CA LYS A 276 4.67 -17.00 25.32
C LYS A 276 5.22 -18.23 26.07
N ALA A 277 5.70 -19.24 25.33
CA ALA A 277 6.23 -20.51 25.82
C ALA A 277 7.75 -20.73 25.55
N SER A 278 8.53 -19.70 25.23
CA SER A 278 9.97 -19.78 24.83
C SER A 278 10.22 -20.27 23.39
N LEU A 279 11.38 -19.92 22.84
CA LEU A 279 11.95 -20.46 21.59
C LEU A 279 12.18 -21.98 21.65
N ASP A 280 12.25 -22.55 22.85
CA ASP A 280 12.59 -23.95 23.08
C ASP A 280 11.50 -24.94 22.65
N THR A 281 10.28 -24.47 22.38
CA THR A 281 9.17 -25.33 21.92
C THR A 281 9.11 -25.50 20.40
N LEU A 282 9.98 -24.83 19.64
CA LEU A 282 9.98 -24.93 18.18
C LEU A 282 10.60 -26.25 17.73
N ASP A 283 10.05 -26.84 16.66
CA ASP A 283 10.63 -28.00 15.98
C ASP A 283 11.80 -27.56 15.11
N TRP A 284 12.98 -27.48 15.73
CA TRP A 284 14.22 -27.04 15.08
C TRP A 284 14.65 -27.99 13.95
N THR A 285 14.36 -29.28 14.06
CA THR A 285 14.66 -30.24 13.00
C THR A 285 13.86 -29.94 11.74
N ALA A 286 12.57 -29.65 11.88
CA ALA A 286 11.75 -29.27 10.74
C ALA A 286 12.13 -27.90 10.16
N LEU A 287 12.56 -26.95 11.00
CA LEU A 287 13.05 -25.64 10.55
C LEU A 287 14.43 -25.72 9.85
N ALA A 288 15.25 -26.70 10.20
CA ALA A 288 16.59 -26.89 9.62
C ALA A 288 16.56 -27.56 8.24
N GLN A 289 15.42 -28.09 7.79
CA GLN A 289 15.31 -28.65 6.43
C GLN A 289 15.74 -27.62 5.38
N GLU A 290 16.39 -28.10 4.32
CA GLU A 290 16.79 -27.28 3.17
C GLU A 290 15.62 -27.07 2.19
N ARG A 291 15.84 -26.26 1.14
CA ARG A 291 14.85 -25.96 0.09
C ARG A 291 13.55 -25.32 0.62
N GLN A 292 13.70 -24.55 1.69
CA GLN A 292 12.63 -23.76 2.30
C GLN A 292 13.15 -22.40 2.76
N THR A 293 12.27 -21.40 2.69
CA THR A 293 12.52 -20.06 3.21
C THR A 293 11.96 -19.95 4.62
N LEU A 294 12.80 -19.55 5.57
CA LEU A 294 12.36 -19.19 6.92
C LEU A 294 12.25 -17.67 7.03
N ALA A 295 11.07 -17.17 7.41
CA ALA A 295 10.87 -15.78 7.77
C ALA A 295 10.60 -15.69 9.28
N VAL A 296 11.59 -15.20 10.03
CA VAL A 296 11.56 -15.13 11.49
C VAL A 296 11.24 -13.72 11.96
N TYR A 297 10.07 -13.58 12.57
CA TYR A 297 9.55 -12.37 13.19
C TYR A 297 10.11 -12.21 14.59
N MET A 298 10.28 -10.95 15.02
CA MET A 298 10.75 -10.61 16.37
C MET A 298 12.09 -11.31 16.71
N GLY A 299 12.89 -11.60 15.69
CA GLY A 299 14.09 -12.44 15.78
C GLY A 299 15.33 -11.76 16.33
N VAL A 300 15.40 -10.43 16.33
CA VAL A 300 16.64 -9.68 16.60
C VAL A 300 17.26 -10.04 17.95
N ALA A 301 16.46 -10.13 19.02
CA ALA A 301 16.95 -10.51 20.35
C ALA A 301 17.29 -12.00 20.48
N GLY A 302 16.84 -12.85 19.55
CA GLY A 302 17.00 -14.31 19.57
C GLY A 302 17.94 -14.84 18.50
N LEU A 303 18.70 -13.99 17.79
CA LEU A 303 19.54 -14.41 16.65
C LEU A 303 20.60 -15.44 17.04
N ASP A 304 21.25 -15.28 18.21
CA ASP A 304 22.22 -16.25 18.71
C ASP A 304 21.59 -17.64 18.91
N THR A 305 20.38 -17.71 19.51
CA THR A 305 19.64 -18.95 19.69
C THR A 305 19.22 -19.57 18.36
N VAL A 306 18.68 -18.76 17.43
CA VAL A 306 18.25 -19.21 16.10
C VAL A 306 19.44 -19.82 15.35
N ARG A 307 20.60 -19.14 15.33
CA ARG A 307 21.83 -19.68 14.72
C ARG A 307 22.19 -21.02 15.35
N THR A 308 22.40 -21.05 16.66
CA THR A 308 22.90 -22.23 17.37
C THR A 308 21.98 -23.44 17.17
N ARG A 309 20.66 -23.24 17.29
CA ARG A 309 19.69 -24.32 17.14
C ARG A 309 19.58 -24.84 15.71
N LEU A 310 19.59 -23.96 14.70
CA LEU A 310 19.54 -24.38 13.29
C LEU A 310 20.81 -25.14 12.88
N LEU A 311 21.99 -24.66 13.29
CA LEU A 311 23.26 -25.37 13.04
C LEU A 311 23.27 -26.74 13.72
N ALA A 312 22.86 -26.81 15.00
CA ALA A 312 22.77 -28.07 15.74
C ALA A 312 21.77 -29.05 15.13
N ALA A 313 20.69 -28.55 14.51
CA ALA A 313 19.70 -29.35 13.79
C ALA A 313 20.10 -29.71 12.35
N GLY A 314 21.32 -29.34 11.92
CA GLY A 314 21.90 -29.76 10.64
C GLY A 314 21.75 -28.77 9.48
N ARG A 315 21.28 -27.54 9.72
CA ARG A 315 21.25 -26.51 8.67
C ARG A 315 22.68 -26.10 8.29
N ALA A 316 22.97 -26.00 7.00
CA ALA A 316 24.29 -25.62 6.52
C ALA A 316 24.74 -24.24 7.02
N ALA A 317 25.97 -24.14 7.51
CA ALA A 317 26.55 -22.90 8.03
C ALA A 317 26.63 -21.78 6.98
N GLY A 318 26.80 -22.15 5.71
CA GLY A 318 26.81 -21.24 4.57
C GLY A 318 25.42 -20.81 4.08
N THR A 319 24.31 -21.25 4.70
CA THR A 319 22.97 -20.83 4.26
C THR A 319 22.86 -19.30 4.31
N PRO A 320 22.47 -18.64 3.20
CA PRO A 320 22.33 -17.19 3.17
C PRO A 320 21.22 -16.68 4.09
N PHE A 321 21.40 -15.47 4.62
CA PHE A 321 20.34 -14.72 5.27
C PHE A 321 20.29 -13.27 4.81
N ALA A 322 19.13 -12.65 5.04
CA ALA A 322 18.93 -11.21 5.01
C ALA A 322 18.14 -10.76 6.25
N LEU A 323 18.65 -9.75 6.95
CA LEU A 323 17.96 -8.98 7.97
C LEU A 323 17.43 -7.72 7.31
N VAL A 324 16.11 -7.58 7.25
CA VAL A 324 15.43 -6.41 6.68
C VAL A 324 14.85 -5.58 7.81
N GLU A 325 15.48 -4.45 8.10
CA GLU A 325 15.01 -3.47 9.08
C GLU A 325 14.05 -2.49 8.44
N ASN A 326 13.00 -2.11 9.17
CA ASN A 326 12.03 -1.09 8.73
C ASN A 326 11.53 -1.36 7.30
N GLY A 327 11.26 -2.62 6.98
CA GLY A 327 10.88 -3.04 5.64
C GLY A 327 9.75 -2.21 5.05
N SER A 328 9.87 -1.89 3.77
CA SER A 328 9.05 -0.96 2.97
C SER A 328 9.10 0.53 3.36
N ARG A 329 9.82 0.92 4.42
CA ARG A 329 9.91 2.33 4.84
C ARG A 329 11.09 3.01 4.16
N ALA A 330 11.09 4.33 4.12
CA ALA A 330 12.17 5.10 3.48
C ALA A 330 13.55 4.79 4.12
N GLU A 331 13.56 4.50 5.41
CA GLU A 331 14.72 4.13 6.21
C GLU A 331 15.03 2.62 6.21
N GLN A 332 14.49 1.85 5.25
CA GLN A 332 14.77 0.42 5.12
C GLN A 332 16.28 0.16 5.01
N ARG A 333 16.78 -0.82 5.77
CA ARG A 333 18.13 -1.35 5.66
C ARG A 333 18.09 -2.85 5.46
N VAL A 334 18.90 -3.36 4.54
CA VAL A 334 19.05 -4.79 4.28
C VAL A 334 20.48 -5.18 4.64
N VAL A 335 20.65 -6.08 5.60
CA VAL A 335 21.95 -6.60 6.04
C VAL A 335 22.01 -8.09 5.74
N ARG A 336 23.08 -8.56 5.11
CA ARG A 336 23.18 -9.95 4.65
C ARG A 336 24.47 -10.61 5.08
N GLY A 337 24.44 -11.94 5.05
CA GLY A 337 25.56 -12.78 5.43
C GLY A 337 25.16 -14.25 5.36
N THR A 338 25.82 -15.07 6.17
CA THR A 338 25.58 -16.51 6.26
C THR A 338 25.10 -16.90 7.65
N LEU A 339 24.45 -18.04 7.79
CA LEU A 339 23.97 -18.53 9.08
C LEU A 339 25.09 -18.56 10.14
N ALA A 340 26.33 -18.89 9.74
CA ALA A 340 27.49 -18.88 10.62
C ALA A 340 27.74 -17.51 11.28
N ASP A 341 27.69 -16.43 10.49
CA ASP A 341 28.04 -15.08 10.90
C ASP A 341 26.83 -14.24 11.38
N LEU A 342 25.61 -14.79 11.34
CA LEU A 342 24.35 -14.07 11.56
C LEU A 342 24.35 -13.10 12.77
N PRO A 343 24.61 -13.54 14.02
CA PRO A 343 24.61 -12.62 15.17
C PRO A 343 25.74 -11.59 15.13
N ASP A 344 26.91 -11.96 14.63
CA ASP A 344 28.08 -11.09 14.56
C ASP A 344 27.88 -9.99 13.51
N THR A 345 27.37 -10.35 12.34
CA THR A 345 26.97 -9.41 11.29
C THR A 345 25.87 -8.46 11.78
N ALA A 346 24.86 -8.97 12.50
CA ALA A 346 23.80 -8.14 13.07
C ALA A 346 24.34 -7.13 14.10
N ARG A 347 25.28 -7.54 14.96
CA ARG A 347 25.93 -6.66 15.94
C ARG A 347 26.82 -5.61 15.25
N ALA A 348 27.63 -6.02 14.28
CA ALA A 348 28.52 -5.12 13.54
C ALA A 348 27.76 -3.99 12.82
N HIS A 349 26.58 -4.29 12.29
CA HIS A 349 25.70 -3.31 11.62
C HIS A 349 24.67 -2.66 12.56
N ALA A 350 24.77 -2.92 13.87
CA ALA A 350 23.91 -2.41 14.92
C ALA A 350 22.41 -2.57 14.59
N VAL A 351 22.00 -3.79 14.20
CA VAL A 351 20.62 -4.07 13.79
C VAL A 351 19.64 -3.90 14.95
N ARG A 352 18.52 -3.20 14.72
CA ARG A 352 17.46 -2.86 15.67
C ARG A 352 16.09 -3.30 15.16
N ALA A 353 15.18 -3.52 16.10
CA ALA A 353 13.78 -3.76 15.79
C ALA A 353 13.05 -2.47 15.35
N PRO A 354 12.04 -2.56 14.46
CA PRO A 354 11.52 -3.78 13.84
C PRO A 354 12.39 -4.26 12.68
N ALA A 355 12.78 -5.53 12.72
CA ALA A 355 13.49 -6.20 11.64
C ALA A 355 13.01 -7.64 11.49
N LEU A 356 13.05 -8.13 10.26
CA LEU A 356 12.70 -9.49 9.88
C LEU A 356 13.96 -10.23 9.40
N LEU A 357 14.18 -11.44 9.91
CA LEU A 357 15.18 -12.34 9.36
C LEU A 357 14.53 -13.21 8.28
N ILE A 358 15.09 -13.18 7.07
CA ILE A 358 14.80 -14.13 6.00
C ILE A 358 16.02 -15.02 5.83
N LEU A 359 15.86 -16.32 5.98
CA LEU A 359 16.94 -17.31 5.90
C LEU A 359 16.61 -18.39 4.87
N GLY A 360 17.56 -18.67 3.99
CA GLY A 360 17.43 -19.59 2.87
C GLY A 360 18.12 -19.08 1.63
N GLU A 361 18.24 -19.94 0.63
CA GLU A 361 19.00 -19.69 -0.60
C GLU A 361 18.47 -18.45 -1.36
N VAL A 362 17.16 -18.19 -1.26
CA VAL A 362 16.53 -17.00 -1.85
C VAL A 362 17.07 -15.67 -1.31
N ALA A 363 17.61 -15.64 -0.08
CA ALA A 363 18.14 -14.41 0.51
C ALA A 363 19.39 -13.89 -0.22
N ALA A 364 20.10 -14.76 -0.94
CA ALA A 364 21.22 -14.35 -1.80
C ALA A 364 20.75 -13.49 -2.99
N LEU A 365 19.50 -13.66 -3.46
CA LEU A 365 18.96 -12.93 -4.62
C LEU A 365 18.80 -11.42 -4.37
N ALA A 366 18.86 -10.98 -3.11
CA ALA A 366 18.93 -9.55 -2.78
C ALA A 366 20.12 -8.85 -3.45
N ASP A 367 21.22 -9.54 -3.78
CA ASP A 367 22.34 -8.94 -4.53
C ASP A 367 21.92 -8.41 -5.90
N THR A 368 21.06 -9.16 -6.57
CA THR A 368 20.80 -8.98 -8.00
C THR A 368 19.43 -8.38 -8.27
N LEU A 369 18.47 -8.59 -7.36
CA LEU A 369 17.08 -8.15 -7.52
C LEU A 369 16.69 -6.99 -6.61
N HIS A 370 17.61 -6.47 -5.78
CA HIS A 370 17.36 -5.30 -4.96
C HIS A 370 17.00 -4.09 -5.82
N TRP A 371 15.88 -3.43 -5.50
CA TRP A 371 15.37 -2.30 -6.27
C TRP A 371 14.97 -1.09 -5.42
N PHE A 372 14.85 -1.24 -4.09
CA PHE A 372 14.29 -0.20 -3.22
C PHE A 372 15.24 0.18 -2.08
N GLY A 373 15.49 1.48 -1.94
CA GLY A 373 16.36 2.01 -0.88
C GLY A 373 17.85 1.75 -1.15
N ALA A 374 18.68 1.90 -0.12
CA ALA A 374 20.12 1.70 -0.23
C ALA A 374 20.48 0.24 -0.53
N ALA A 375 21.58 0.03 -1.25
CA ALA A 375 22.08 -1.31 -1.58
C ALA A 375 22.30 -2.17 -0.32
N PRO A 376 22.15 -3.51 -0.41
CA PRO A 376 22.35 -4.39 0.74
C PRO A 376 23.76 -4.27 1.34
N LEU A 377 23.81 -4.25 2.67
CA LEU A 377 25.04 -4.27 3.45
C LEU A 377 25.50 -5.71 3.65
N HIS A 378 26.80 -5.93 3.61
CA HIS A 378 27.42 -7.25 3.79
C HIS A 378 28.20 -7.33 5.08
N ALA A 379 28.44 -8.55 5.56
CA ALA A 379 29.45 -8.79 6.58
C ALA A 379 30.80 -8.20 6.14
N LEU A 380 31.47 -7.49 7.04
CA LEU A 380 32.87 -7.12 6.81
C LEU A 380 33.70 -8.40 6.80
N PRO A 381 34.66 -8.57 5.88
CA PRO A 381 35.54 -9.73 5.91
C PRO A 381 36.19 -9.81 7.30
N SER A 382 36.00 -10.94 7.98
CA SER A 382 36.73 -11.20 9.23
C SER A 382 38.23 -11.06 8.95
N PRO A 383 39.01 -10.39 9.80
CA PRO A 383 40.45 -10.44 9.65
C PRO A 383 40.85 -11.92 9.69
N SER A 384 41.45 -12.41 8.60
CA SER A 384 41.91 -13.79 8.50
C SER A 384 42.66 -14.17 9.77
N PRO A 385 42.46 -15.38 10.32
CA PRO A 385 43.32 -15.84 11.41
C PRO A 385 44.75 -15.75 10.89
N LYS A 386 45.58 -14.91 11.52
CA LYS A 386 47.00 -14.80 11.19
C LYS A 386 47.53 -16.23 11.10
N GLN A 387 47.94 -16.65 9.90
CA GLN A 387 48.75 -17.84 9.75
C GLN A 387 49.90 -17.67 10.74
N ALA A 388 49.98 -18.57 11.72
CA ALA A 388 51.10 -18.60 12.63
C ALA A 388 52.35 -18.70 11.77
N ALA A 389 53.18 -17.65 11.81
CA ALA A 389 54.48 -17.70 11.18
C ALA A 389 55.22 -18.93 11.73
N PRO A 390 55.82 -19.77 10.88
CA PRO A 390 56.59 -20.91 11.37
C PRO A 390 57.72 -20.34 12.22
N THR A 391 57.68 -20.67 13.51
CA THR A 391 58.78 -20.37 14.42
C THR A 391 59.96 -21.22 13.94
N LEU A 392 60.99 -20.56 13.42
CA LEU A 392 62.25 -21.22 13.05
C LEU A 392 62.76 -22.00 14.27
N ALA A 393 62.79 -23.32 14.13
CA ALA A 393 63.45 -24.20 15.08
C ALA A 393 64.96 -23.97 15.02
N HIS A 394 65.56 -23.76 16.19
CA HIS A 394 66.93 -24.05 16.59
C HIS A 394 68.01 -24.10 15.48
N ALA A 395 68.82 -23.04 15.42
CA ALA A 395 70.22 -23.17 15.02
C ALA A 395 71.06 -23.24 16.31
N ALA A 396 71.70 -24.38 16.51
CA ALA A 396 72.86 -24.59 17.37
C ALA A 396 73.97 -25.17 16.50
#